data_AF-A0A961P8V3-F1
#
_entry.id   AF-A0A961P8V3-F1
#
_cell.length_a   1.000
_cell.length_b   1.000
_cell.length_c   1.000
_cell.angle_alpha   90.00
_cell.angle_beta   90.00
_cell.angle_gamma   90.00
#
_symmetry.space_group_name_H-M   'P 1'
#
loop_
_entity.id
_entity.type
_entity.pdbx_description
1 polymer ?
#
loop_
_entity_poly.entity_id
_entity_poly.type
_entity_poly.pdbx_seq_one_letter_code
_entity_poly.pdbx_strand_id
1 'polypeptide(L)'
;MTEQNNAQFHASSFMQGANAEYLEQLYAQYAGNPDAVDAAWAEFFRALGDAELDVKAEAQGPSWARADWPPVPEDDLTAALTGQWAPEAKAAGKKIAAKAADTGAQVSDAQIKRAVLDSVRAIMLIRAYRIRGHLVADLDPLGMRDQTPHPELDPKSYGFADADMDRPIFI
;
A
#
# COMPACT_ATOMS: atom_id res chain seq x y z
N MET A 1 61.60 6.08 0.59
CA MET A 1 60.37 6.91 0.47
C MET A 1 59.18 6.14 -0.10
N THR A 2 59.39 5.09 -0.90
CA THR A 2 58.32 4.22 -1.44
C THR A 2 57.77 3.19 -0.44
N GLU A 3 58.59 2.63 0.47
CA GLU A 3 58.13 1.62 1.45
C GLU A 3 57.19 2.20 2.53
N GLN A 4 57.44 3.43 3.00
CA GLN A 4 56.56 4.10 3.97
C GLN A 4 55.16 4.37 3.41
N ASN A 5 55.06 4.72 2.12
CA ASN A 5 53.77 4.97 1.46
C ASN A 5 52.96 3.67 1.32
N ASN A 6 53.62 2.53 1.05
CA ASN A 6 52.94 1.24 0.97
C ASN A 6 52.46 0.75 2.35
N ALA A 7 53.24 0.97 3.42
CA ALA A 7 52.84 0.61 4.77
C ALA A 7 51.59 1.38 5.23
N GLN A 8 51.52 2.68 4.96
CA GLN A 8 50.34 3.50 5.23
C GLN A 8 49.13 3.05 4.40
N PHE A 9 49.35 2.76 3.12
CA PHE A 9 48.31 2.24 2.23
C PHE A 9 47.73 0.92 2.74
N HIS A 10 48.56 -0.03 3.18
CA HIS A 10 48.09 -1.28 3.77
C HIS A 10 47.34 -1.05 5.08
N ALA A 11 47.78 -0.10 5.90
CA ALA A 11 47.13 0.24 7.15
C ALA A 11 45.75 0.89 6.96
N SER A 12 45.49 1.66 5.89
CA SER A 12 44.20 2.30 5.63
C SER A 12 43.35 1.58 4.55
N SER A 13 43.88 0.52 3.93
CA SER A 13 43.20 -0.22 2.85
C SER A 13 41.86 -0.79 3.28
N PHE A 14 41.73 -1.17 4.56
CA PHE A 14 40.47 -1.67 5.10
C PHE A 14 39.34 -0.63 5.11
N MET A 15 39.65 0.67 5.03
CA MET A 15 38.66 1.76 4.99
C MET A 15 38.19 2.11 3.56
N GLN A 16 38.73 1.44 2.54
CA GLN A 16 38.37 1.71 1.16
C GLN A 16 37.02 1.05 0.84
N GLY A 17 36.24 1.70 -0.03
CA GLY A 17 34.77 1.62 -0.12
C GLY A 17 34.11 0.24 -0.19
N ALA A 18 34.84 -0.84 -0.45
CA ALA A 18 34.31 -2.21 -0.37
C ALA A 18 33.92 -2.62 1.07
N ASN A 19 34.53 -2.03 2.11
CA ASN A 19 34.24 -2.33 3.51
C ASN A 19 33.46 -1.21 4.22
N ALA A 20 33.04 -0.16 3.51
CA ALA A 20 32.43 1.03 4.12
C ALA A 20 31.17 0.68 4.92
N GLU A 21 30.27 -0.12 4.35
CA GLU A 21 29.03 -0.54 5.02
C GLU A 21 29.30 -1.37 6.29
N TYR A 22 30.32 -2.24 6.25
CA TYR A 22 30.73 -3.02 7.43
C TYR A 22 31.29 -2.12 8.54
N LEU A 23 32.11 -1.14 8.18
CA LEU A 23 32.66 -0.17 9.13
C LEU A 23 31.56 0.72 9.74
N GLU A 24 30.58 1.15 8.94
CA GLU A 24 29.43 1.92 9.42
C GLU A 24 28.60 1.11 10.42
N GLN A 25 28.30 -0.16 10.12
CA GLN A 25 27.58 -1.04 11.06
C GLN A 25 28.37 -1.30 12.34
N LEU A 26 29.68 -1.52 12.24
CA LEU A 26 30.55 -1.74 13.39
C LEU A 26 30.65 -0.49 14.26
N TYR A 27 30.67 0.70 13.64
CA TYR A 27 30.70 1.96 14.34
C TYR A 27 29.36 2.28 15.01
N ALA A 28 28.23 1.96 14.36
CA ALA A 28 26.90 2.05 14.96
C ALA A 28 26.77 1.16 16.20
N GLN A 29 27.32 -0.06 16.16
CA GLN A 29 27.37 -0.96 17.32
C GLN A 29 28.22 -0.38 18.45
N TYR A 30 29.40 0.17 18.13
CA TYR A 30 30.26 0.85 19.11
C TYR A 30 29.55 2.03 19.79
N ALA A 31 28.84 2.86 19.02
CA ALA A 31 28.10 4.00 19.57
C ALA A 31 26.95 3.56 20.49
N GLY A 32 26.32 2.41 20.21
CA GLY A 32 25.30 1.82 21.08
C GLY A 32 25.89 1.19 22.35
N ASN A 33 26.99 0.45 22.22
CA ASN A 33 27.70 -0.20 23.31
C ASN A 33 29.20 -0.33 22.98
N PRO A 34 30.10 0.43 23.63
CA PRO A 34 31.54 0.35 23.40
C PRO A 34 32.16 -1.02 23.65
N ASP A 35 31.55 -1.85 24.51
CA ASP A 35 32.03 -3.20 24.84
C ASP A 35 31.57 -4.27 23.82
N ALA A 36 30.73 -3.89 22.84
CA ALA A 36 30.23 -4.80 21.81
C ALA A 36 31.22 -5.01 20.64
N VAL A 37 32.30 -4.22 20.59
CA VAL A 37 33.33 -4.33 19.54
C VAL A 37 34.68 -4.69 20.17
N ASP A 38 35.58 -5.26 19.37
CA ASP A 38 36.92 -5.61 19.85
C ASP A 38 37.69 -4.38 20.33
N ALA A 39 38.61 -4.57 21.28
CA ALA A 39 39.37 -3.48 21.90
C ALA A 39 40.11 -2.59 20.89
N ALA A 40 40.66 -3.16 19.81
CA ALA A 40 41.34 -2.42 18.75
C ALA A 40 40.37 -1.48 17.99
N TRP A 41 39.13 -1.92 17.76
CA TRP A 41 38.08 -1.11 17.15
C TRP A 41 37.57 -0.02 18.09
N ALA A 42 37.38 -0.37 19.37
CA ALA A 42 36.98 0.60 20.39
C ALA A 42 38.01 1.73 20.55
N GLU A 43 39.30 1.42 20.50
CA GLU A 43 40.38 2.42 20.51
C GLU A 43 40.39 3.26 19.23
N PHE A 44 40.24 2.64 18.07
CA PHE A 44 40.17 3.32 16.78
C PHE A 44 39.02 4.34 16.73
N PHE A 45 37.80 3.92 17.09
CA PHE A 45 36.63 4.79 17.09
C PHE A 45 36.69 5.87 18.17
N ARG A 46 37.30 5.58 19.34
CA ARG A 46 37.57 6.59 20.36
C ARG A 46 38.55 7.66 19.87
N ALA A 47 39.54 7.26 19.07
CA ALA A 47 40.52 8.19 18.51
C ALA A 47 39.93 9.12 17.43
N LEU A 48 38.80 8.75 16.83
CA LEU A 48 38.08 9.58 15.85
C LEU A 48 37.44 10.83 16.49
N GLY A 49 36.99 10.71 17.75
CA GLY A 49 36.55 11.84 18.57
C GLY A 49 35.18 12.41 18.22
N ASP A 50 34.39 11.74 17.38
CA ASP A 50 33.04 12.17 17.03
C ASP A 50 32.10 12.07 18.24
N ALA A 51 31.08 12.95 18.27
CA ALA A 51 30.07 12.92 19.31
C ALA A 51 29.17 11.69 19.14
N GLU A 52 28.93 10.97 20.23
CA GLU A 52 28.11 9.74 20.25
C GLU A 52 26.72 9.93 19.62
N LEU A 53 26.14 11.14 19.75
CA LEU A 53 24.85 11.50 19.18
C LEU A 53 24.87 11.60 17.65
N ASP A 54 25.97 12.10 17.08
CA ASP A 54 26.10 12.27 15.62
C ASP A 54 26.25 10.90 14.96
N VAL A 55 27.05 10.01 15.55
CA VAL A 55 27.22 8.62 15.08
C VAL A 55 25.91 7.84 15.09
N LYS A 56 25.10 8.02 16.14
CA LYS A 56 23.78 7.39 16.25
C LYS A 56 22.79 7.94 15.22
N ALA A 57 22.86 9.23 14.90
CA ALA A 57 22.02 9.84 13.89
C ALA A 57 22.36 9.36 12.47
N GLU A 58 23.64 9.28 12.13
CA GLU A 58 24.12 8.74 10.85
C GLU A 58 23.73 7.26 10.69
N ALA A 59 23.83 6.46 11.76
CA ALA A 59 23.44 5.05 11.75
C ALA A 59 21.93 4.81 11.55
N GLN A 60 21.07 5.77 11.93
CA GLN A 60 19.62 5.68 11.70
C GLN A 60 19.23 5.97 10.25
N GLY A 61 20.20 6.39 9.43
CA GLY A 61 20.01 6.72 8.04
C GLY A 61 19.50 8.15 7.83
N PRO A 62 19.42 8.58 6.57
CA PRO A 62 19.08 9.95 6.25
C PRO A 62 17.62 10.27 6.60
N SER A 63 17.41 11.44 7.21
CA SER A 63 16.07 11.95 7.55
C SER A 63 15.14 12.16 6.35
N TRP A 64 15.68 12.21 5.12
CA TRP A 64 14.91 12.30 3.89
C TRP A 64 14.50 10.93 3.31
N ALA A 65 14.96 9.81 3.89
CA ALA A 65 14.53 8.48 3.47
C ALA A 65 13.04 8.30 3.79
N ARG A 66 12.24 8.20 2.74
CA ARG A 66 10.80 7.93 2.84
C ARG A 66 10.55 6.45 3.04
N ALA A 67 10.05 6.07 4.22
CA ALA A 67 9.65 4.70 4.51
C ALA A 67 8.41 4.23 3.71
N ASP A 68 7.64 5.19 3.18
CA ASP A 68 6.40 4.97 2.42
C ASP A 68 6.60 5.01 0.90
N TRP A 69 7.85 4.98 0.43
CA TRP A 69 8.19 5.06 -0.99
C TRP A 69 8.49 3.69 -1.60
N PRO A 70 7.96 3.36 -2.80
CA PRO A 70 7.02 4.15 -3.59
C PRO A 70 5.58 4.05 -3.04
N PRO A 71 4.82 5.16 -3.04
CA PRO A 71 3.42 5.12 -2.65
C PRO A 71 2.64 4.25 -3.65
N VAL A 72 1.83 3.33 -3.13
CA VAL A 72 0.92 2.51 -3.95
C VAL A 72 -0.47 3.12 -3.82
N PRO A 73 -0.97 3.88 -4.81
CA PRO A 73 -2.30 4.45 -4.74
C PRO A 73 -3.36 3.34 -4.81
N GLU A 74 -4.18 3.24 -3.77
CA GLU A 74 -5.32 2.31 -3.68
C GLU A 74 -6.64 2.99 -4.09
N ASP A 75 -6.61 3.88 -5.09
CA ASP A 75 -7.83 4.50 -5.59
C ASP A 75 -8.52 3.65 -6.68
N ASP A 76 -9.84 3.83 -6.83
CA ASP A 76 -10.67 3.12 -7.82
C ASP A 76 -10.09 3.22 -9.24
N LEU A 77 -9.47 4.36 -9.55
CA LEU A 77 -8.97 4.69 -10.88
C LEU A 77 -7.66 3.92 -11.17
N THR A 78 -6.76 3.84 -10.20
CA THR A 78 -5.54 3.01 -10.29
C THR A 78 -5.91 1.53 -10.32
N ALA A 79 -6.81 1.06 -9.45
CA ALA A 79 -7.29 -0.32 -9.48
C ALA A 79 -7.94 -0.69 -10.83
N ALA A 80 -8.65 0.25 -11.46
CA ALA A 80 -9.21 0.06 -12.79
C ALA A 80 -8.15 -0.07 -13.90
N LEU A 81 -7.01 0.62 -13.77
CA LEU A 81 -5.91 0.57 -14.74
C LEU A 81 -4.98 -0.64 -14.53
N THR A 82 -4.74 -1.04 -13.28
CA THR A 82 -3.79 -2.13 -12.93
C THR A 82 -4.46 -3.50 -12.77
N GLY A 83 -5.79 -3.54 -12.61
CA GLY A 83 -6.53 -4.78 -12.32
C GLY A 83 -6.32 -5.31 -10.90
N GLN A 84 -5.59 -4.59 -10.05
CA GLN A 84 -5.32 -4.92 -8.66
C GLN A 84 -6.38 -4.29 -7.77
N TRP A 85 -7.52 -4.96 -7.64
CA TRP A 85 -8.58 -4.58 -6.72
C TRP A 85 -8.23 -5.06 -5.31
N ALA A 86 -8.62 -4.27 -4.30
CA ALA A 86 -8.51 -4.69 -2.91
C ALA A 86 -9.32 -5.99 -2.70
N PRO A 87 -8.98 -6.84 -1.71
CA PRO A 87 -9.77 -8.04 -1.37
C PRO A 87 -11.11 -7.67 -0.72
N GLU A 88 -12.00 -7.06 -1.51
CA GLU A 88 -13.28 -6.45 -1.14
C GLU A 88 -14.24 -7.46 -0.51
N ALA A 89 -14.21 -8.72 -0.96
CA ALA A 89 -15.14 -9.75 -0.51
C ALA A 89 -15.02 -10.05 1.01
N LYS A 90 -13.80 -10.02 1.58
CA LYS A 90 -13.60 -10.28 3.02
C LYS A 90 -13.92 -9.06 3.87
N ALA A 91 -13.66 -7.85 3.37
CA ALA A 91 -13.97 -6.60 4.06
C ALA A 91 -15.48 -6.32 4.09
N ALA A 92 -16.19 -6.60 2.98
CA ALA A 92 -17.63 -6.45 2.88
C ALA A 92 -18.38 -7.35 3.89
N GLY A 93 -18.00 -8.62 4.02
CA GLY A 93 -18.60 -9.54 4.98
C GLY A 93 -18.47 -9.07 6.44
N LYS A 94 -17.31 -8.53 6.83
CA LYS A 94 -17.10 -7.97 8.18
C LYS A 94 -17.97 -6.74 8.45
N LYS A 95 -18.11 -5.84 7.47
CA LYS A 95 -18.97 -4.64 7.58
C LYS A 95 -20.45 -5.00 7.72
N ILE A 96 -20.92 -5.99 6.96
CA ILE A 96 -22.31 -6.48 7.03
C ILE A 96 -22.57 -7.12 8.40
N ALA A 97 -21.67 -7.95 8.91
CA ALA A 97 -21.80 -8.58 10.23
C ALA A 97 -21.81 -7.55 11.37
N ALA A 98 -20.94 -6.53 11.31
CA ALA A 98 -20.91 -5.45 12.30
C ALA A 98 -22.23 -4.65 12.29
N LYS A 99 -22.72 -4.27 11.11
CA LYS A 99 -23.95 -3.49 10.97
C LYS A 99 -25.21 -4.30 11.34
N ALA A 100 -25.22 -5.62 11.13
CA ALA A 100 -26.29 -6.51 11.56
C ALA A 100 -26.34 -6.70 13.08
N ALA A 101 -25.18 -6.71 13.75
CA ALA A 101 -25.10 -6.74 15.21
C ALA A 101 -25.68 -5.45 15.83
N ASP A 102 -25.45 -4.29 15.20
CA ASP A 102 -26.01 -3.00 15.64
C ASP A 102 -27.55 -2.94 15.53
N THR A 103 -28.16 -3.63 14.56
CA THR A 103 -29.64 -3.69 14.40
C THR A 103 -30.31 -4.83 15.16
N GLY A 104 -29.57 -5.68 15.88
CA GLY A 104 -30.12 -6.81 16.64
C GLY A 104 -30.77 -7.90 15.78
N ALA A 105 -30.52 -7.92 14.47
CA ALA A 105 -31.07 -8.91 13.56
C ALA A 105 -30.15 -10.14 13.49
N GLN A 106 -30.67 -11.33 13.82
CA GLN A 106 -29.95 -12.58 13.55
C GLN A 106 -29.95 -12.83 12.04
N VAL A 107 -28.85 -12.45 11.39
CA VAL A 107 -28.62 -12.73 9.97
C VAL A 107 -27.91 -14.07 9.85
N SER A 108 -28.54 -15.01 9.13
CA SER A 108 -27.92 -16.30 8.82
C SER A 108 -26.76 -16.14 7.83
N ASP A 109 -25.80 -17.06 7.86
CA ASP A 109 -24.67 -17.07 6.91
C ASP A 109 -25.11 -17.05 5.43
N ALA A 110 -26.25 -17.67 5.13
CA ALA A 110 -26.82 -17.66 3.79
C ALA A 110 -27.30 -16.25 3.37
N GLN A 111 -27.89 -15.49 4.30
CA GLN A 111 -28.29 -14.11 4.05
C GLN A 111 -27.07 -13.20 3.91
N ILE A 112 -26.00 -13.41 4.68
CA ILE A 112 -24.74 -12.68 4.53
C ILE A 112 -24.15 -12.93 3.14
N LYS A 113 -24.05 -14.20 2.71
CA LYS A 113 -23.54 -14.55 1.38
C LYS A 113 -24.36 -13.91 0.25
N ARG A 114 -25.69 -13.95 0.36
CA ARG A 114 -26.58 -13.29 -0.60
C ARG A 114 -26.36 -11.78 -0.63
N ALA A 115 -26.29 -11.13 0.54
CA ALA A 115 -26.03 -9.70 0.63
C ALA A 115 -24.68 -9.31 0.02
N VAL A 116 -23.62 -10.10 0.23
CA VAL A 116 -22.31 -9.87 -0.38
C VAL A 116 -22.39 -9.98 -1.90
N LEU A 117 -23.04 -11.02 -2.44
CA LEU A 117 -23.21 -11.17 -3.89
C LEU A 117 -23.99 -10.00 -4.51
N ASP A 118 -25.06 -9.57 -3.84
CA ASP A 118 -25.87 -8.43 -4.28
C ASP A 118 -25.05 -7.13 -4.22
N SER A 119 -24.20 -6.95 -3.21
CA SER A 119 -23.28 -5.81 -3.10
C SER A 119 -22.28 -5.78 -4.24
N VAL A 120 -21.67 -6.92 -4.59
CA VAL A 120 -20.72 -7.03 -5.71
C VAL A 120 -21.39 -6.68 -7.03
N ARG A 121 -22.59 -7.24 -7.29
CA ARG A 121 -23.37 -6.94 -8.50
C ARG A 121 -23.75 -5.46 -8.59
N ALA A 122 -24.16 -4.87 -7.48
CA ALA A 122 -24.50 -3.45 -7.42
C ALA A 122 -23.28 -2.55 -7.68
N ILE A 123 -22.11 -2.88 -7.10
CA ILE A 123 -20.86 -2.15 -7.36
C ILE A 123 -20.48 -2.24 -8.84
N MET A 124 -20.60 -3.42 -9.46
CA MET A 124 -20.34 -3.58 -10.90
C MET A 124 -21.28 -2.72 -11.76
N LEU A 125 -22.58 -2.67 -11.42
CA LEU A 125 -23.56 -1.83 -12.11
C LEU A 125 -23.26 -0.33 -11.93
N ILE A 126 -23.00 0.12 -10.69
CA ILE A 126 -22.60 1.51 -10.40
C ILE A 126 -21.37 1.88 -11.21
N ARG A 127 -20.37 1.00 -11.28
CA ARG A 127 -19.17 1.19 -12.09
C ARG A 127 -19.51 1.30 -13.58
N ALA A 128 -20.39 0.46 -14.11
CA ALA A 128 -20.82 0.53 -15.50
C ALA A 128 -21.46 1.90 -15.82
N TYR A 129 -22.34 2.40 -14.95
CA TYR A 129 -22.92 3.74 -15.07
C TYR A 129 -21.88 4.86 -14.96
N ARG A 130 -20.89 4.77 -14.06
CA ARG A 130 -19.81 5.76 -13.95
C ARG A 130 -18.97 5.84 -15.24
N ILE A 131 -18.68 4.71 -15.87
CA ILE A 131 -17.81 4.65 -17.06
C ILE A 131 -18.59 4.93 -18.34
N ARG A 132 -19.79 4.36 -18.50
CA ARG A 132 -20.57 4.34 -19.76
C ARG A 132 -21.95 4.98 -19.68
N GLY A 133 -22.37 5.48 -18.51
CA GLY A 133 -23.69 6.10 -18.35
C GLY A 133 -23.92 7.32 -19.25
N HIS A 134 -22.85 7.98 -19.70
CA HIS A 134 -22.92 9.06 -20.68
C HIS A 134 -23.50 8.62 -22.04
N LEU A 135 -23.47 7.33 -22.37
CA LEU A 135 -24.04 6.79 -23.61
C LEU A 135 -25.58 6.78 -23.60
N VAL A 136 -26.18 6.71 -22.42
CA VAL A 136 -27.65 6.68 -22.22
C VAL A 136 -28.20 7.97 -21.62
N ALA A 137 -27.35 9.00 -21.50
CA ALA A 137 -27.77 10.29 -20.95
C ALA A 137 -28.70 11.03 -21.93
N ASP A 138 -29.80 11.58 -21.40
CA ASP A 138 -30.72 12.40 -22.19
C ASP A 138 -30.13 13.81 -22.41
N LEU A 139 -29.36 13.94 -23.48
CA LEU A 139 -28.69 15.18 -23.88
C LEU A 139 -29.31 15.80 -25.14
N ASP A 140 -30.33 15.17 -25.74
CA ASP A 140 -30.93 15.61 -26.99
C ASP A 140 -32.32 16.22 -26.75
N PRO A 141 -32.43 17.56 -26.65
CA PRO A 141 -33.73 18.20 -26.43
C PRO A 141 -34.72 18.02 -27.60
N LEU A 142 -34.24 17.61 -28.77
CA LEU A 142 -35.07 17.37 -29.95
C LEU A 142 -35.47 15.89 -30.10
N GLY A 143 -34.88 14.98 -29.32
CA GLY A 143 -35.21 13.56 -29.33
C GLY A 143 -34.99 12.86 -30.68
N MET A 144 -34.01 13.30 -31.47
CA MET A 144 -33.74 12.76 -32.81
C MET A 144 -32.74 11.59 -32.81
N ARG A 145 -32.10 11.32 -31.67
CA ARG A 145 -31.15 10.21 -31.52
C ARG A 145 -31.87 8.88 -31.29
N ASP A 146 -31.42 7.85 -32.01
CA ASP A 146 -31.80 6.46 -31.73
C ASP A 146 -31.13 5.97 -30.44
N GLN A 147 -31.93 5.47 -29.50
CA GLN A 147 -31.42 4.88 -28.26
C GLN A 147 -30.89 3.48 -28.53
N THR A 148 -29.57 3.33 -28.51
CA THR A 148 -28.94 2.01 -28.60
C THR A 148 -29.09 1.28 -27.26
N PRO A 149 -29.58 0.03 -27.24
CA PRO A 149 -29.61 -0.76 -26.00
C PRO A 149 -28.20 -1.05 -25.51
N HIS A 150 -27.94 -0.77 -24.23
CA HIS A 150 -26.67 -1.04 -23.55
C HIS A 150 -26.88 -2.10 -22.45
N PRO A 151 -26.69 -3.40 -22.74
CA PRO A 151 -26.90 -4.47 -21.75
C PRO A 151 -26.06 -4.29 -20.48
N GLU A 152 -24.87 -3.71 -20.60
CA GLU A 152 -23.98 -3.41 -19.48
C GLU A 152 -24.53 -2.35 -18.52
N LEU A 153 -25.58 -1.62 -18.90
CA LEU A 153 -26.27 -0.65 -18.05
C LEU A 153 -27.62 -1.18 -17.55
N ASP A 154 -28.07 -2.34 -18.03
CA ASP A 154 -29.31 -2.96 -17.57
C ASP A 154 -29.08 -3.74 -16.26
N PRO A 155 -29.79 -3.41 -15.16
CA PRO A 155 -29.73 -4.18 -13.92
C PRO A 155 -30.02 -5.68 -14.12
N LYS A 156 -30.84 -6.05 -15.10
CA LYS A 156 -31.20 -7.44 -15.41
C LYS A 156 -29.97 -8.24 -15.85
N SER A 157 -29.01 -7.63 -16.54
CA SER A 157 -27.76 -8.27 -16.94
C SER A 157 -26.87 -8.64 -15.75
N TYR A 158 -27.08 -8.03 -14.59
CA TYR A 158 -26.37 -8.35 -13.34
C TYR A 158 -27.18 -9.26 -12.41
N GLY A 159 -28.37 -9.69 -12.83
CA GLY A 159 -29.23 -10.60 -12.07
C GLY A 159 -30.17 -9.92 -11.07
N PHE A 160 -30.40 -8.60 -11.21
CA PHE A 160 -31.46 -7.91 -10.48
C PHE A 160 -32.78 -8.02 -11.24
N ALA A 161 -33.79 -8.62 -10.62
CA ALA A 161 -35.14 -8.65 -11.16
C ALA A 161 -35.92 -7.41 -10.75
N ASP A 162 -37.07 -7.17 -11.39
CA ASP A 162 -37.93 -6.01 -11.05
C ASP A 162 -38.42 -6.06 -9.59
N ALA A 163 -38.53 -7.26 -9.01
CA ALA A 163 -38.87 -7.46 -7.59
C ALA A 163 -37.74 -7.07 -6.61
N ASP A 164 -36.51 -6.87 -7.10
CA ASP A 164 -35.35 -6.56 -6.26
C ASP A 164 -35.11 -5.05 -6.08
N MET A 165 -35.84 -4.20 -6.81
CA MET A 165 -35.56 -2.75 -6.89
C MET A 165 -35.73 -2.01 -5.56
N ASP A 166 -36.62 -2.48 -4.69
CA ASP A 166 -36.86 -1.89 -3.36
C ASP A 166 -35.98 -2.50 -2.25
N ARG A 167 -35.13 -3.49 -2.60
CA ARG A 167 -34.32 -4.18 -1.59
C ARG A 167 -33.11 -3.33 -1.20
N PRO A 168 -32.85 -3.11 0.10
CA PRO A 168 -31.67 -2.39 0.53
C PRO A 168 -30.41 -3.23 0.28
N ILE A 169 -29.41 -2.61 -0.34
CA ILE A 169 -28.08 -3.20 -0.60
C ILE A 169 -27.04 -2.41 0.18
N PHE A 170 -26.05 -3.12 0.73
CA PHE A 170 -24.89 -2.50 1.36
C PHE A 170 -23.83 -2.19 0.31
N ILE A 171 -23.37 -0.95 0.27
CA ILE A 171 -22.29 -0.45 -0.59
C ILE A 171 -21.19 0.15 0.27
#